data_AF-A0A1B6E9D3-F1
#
_entry.id   AF-A0A1B6E9D3-F1
#
_cell.length_a   1.000
_cell.length_b   1.000
_cell.length_c   1.000
_cell.angle_alpha   90.00
_cell.angle_beta   90.00
_cell.angle_gamma   90.00
#
_symmetry.space_group_name_H-M   'P 1'
#
loop_
_entity.id
_entity.type
_entity.pdbx_description
1 polymer ?
#
loop_
_entity_poly.entity_id
_entity_poly.type
_entity_poly.pdbx_seq_one_letter_code
_entity_poly.pdbx_strand_id
1 'polypeptide(L)'
;MKIDAMVKVGYRDLLEPGKITDRHVKSILTIGKEAGGKNEVFIIVKTNQLETGRKYKVNNNIEQVFLRFLKEGKSTIRFKEPRHDLSINSDPIQLKAFLKVLKLVNDGTGSYEKHLSSLYADSKIMSVKKKLAIVGKQDFSVDSKFPRTIEELKICEVNMKYFDKRILHLPNLKTLCLSKNQLLEIPDAFGSLPNISTLDLSDNLLGSSRAWNWLTSTRIVNTLSVLNLANNKLGYFPLELLNLNNLYSLNLSRNQITALPGTVGFYLKSIRF
;
A
#
# COMPACT_ATOMS: atom_id res chain seq x y z
N MET A 1 16.64 -7.11 11.41
CA MET A 1 15.74 -6.57 10.37
C MET A 1 14.33 -6.63 10.89
N LYS A 2 13.51 -5.61 10.61
CA LYS A 2 12.09 -5.56 11.02
C LYS A 2 11.22 -5.33 9.79
N ILE A 3 10.06 -5.99 9.73
CA ILE A 3 9.01 -5.74 8.72
C ILE A 3 7.63 -5.75 9.37
N ASP A 4 6.71 -4.97 8.81
CA ASP A 4 5.30 -5.04 9.14
C ASP A 4 4.61 -6.07 8.26
N ALA A 5 3.75 -6.90 8.85
CA ALA A 5 3.06 -7.95 8.12
C ALA A 5 1.71 -8.31 8.75
N MET A 6 0.83 -8.86 7.93
CA MET A 6 -0.28 -9.67 8.40
C MET A 6 0.24 -11.09 8.60
N VAL A 7 0.24 -11.59 9.84
CA VAL A 7 0.80 -12.90 10.19
C VAL A 7 -0.28 -13.79 10.77
N LYS A 8 -0.34 -15.02 10.30
CA LYS A 8 -1.13 -16.11 10.88
C LYS A 8 -0.17 -17.18 11.37
N VAL A 9 -0.38 -17.66 12.59
CA VAL A 9 0.35 -18.80 13.15
C VAL A 9 -0.53 -20.04 12.99
N GLY A 10 -0.13 -20.97 12.13
CA GLY A 10 -0.71 -22.30 12.05
C GLY A 10 0.01 -23.25 13.01
N TYR A 11 -0.75 -24.01 13.79
CA TYR A 11 -0.23 -25.02 14.71
C TYR A 11 -0.34 -26.39 14.03
N ARG A 12 0.77 -27.15 13.94
CA ARG A 12 0.77 -28.48 13.31
C ARG A 12 0.64 -29.63 14.31
N ASP A 13 0.72 -29.34 15.60
CA ASP A 13 0.47 -30.33 16.66
C ASP A 13 -1.01 -30.31 17.06
N LEU A 14 -1.55 -31.49 17.37
CA LEU A 14 -2.95 -31.69 17.75
C LEU A 14 -3.21 -31.16 19.18
N LEU A 15 -4.18 -30.23 19.27
CA LEU A 15 -4.98 -29.87 20.44
C LEU A 15 -4.25 -29.20 21.63
N GLU A 16 -4.09 -27.87 21.56
CA GLU A 16 -4.39 -27.05 22.75
C GLU A 16 -5.86 -26.61 22.66
N PRO A 17 -6.74 -27.01 23.59
CA PRO A 17 -8.11 -26.50 23.64
C PRO A 17 -8.07 -25.00 23.91
N GLY A 18 -8.55 -24.19 22.95
CA GLY A 18 -8.94 -22.80 23.24
C GLY A 18 -8.21 -21.66 22.50
N LYS A 19 -7.33 -21.89 21.51
CA LYS A 19 -6.74 -20.78 20.73
C LYS A 19 -6.65 -21.04 19.23
N ILE A 20 -7.82 -21.14 18.59
CA ILE A 20 -7.94 -21.00 17.13
C ILE A 20 -7.88 -19.50 16.78
N THR A 21 -6.68 -18.93 16.64
CA THR A 21 -6.54 -17.66 15.91
C THR A 21 -6.31 -17.99 14.44
N ASP A 22 -7.38 -18.39 13.74
CA ASP A 22 -7.34 -18.76 12.32
C ASP A 22 -7.16 -17.54 11.38
N ARG A 23 -7.12 -16.33 11.95
CA ARG A 23 -7.08 -15.05 11.26
C ARG A 23 -5.67 -14.49 11.24
N HIS A 24 -5.32 -13.84 10.12
CA HIS A 24 -4.10 -13.05 10.07
C HIS A 24 -4.24 -11.83 10.98
N VAL A 25 -3.24 -11.58 11.81
CA VAL A 25 -3.18 -10.45 12.74
C VAL A 25 -2.08 -9.50 12.30
N LYS A 26 -2.33 -8.19 12.42
CA LYS A 26 -1.29 -7.17 12.21
C LYS A 26 -0.15 -7.41 13.20
N SER A 27 1.03 -7.63 12.67
CA SER A 27 2.20 -8.06 13.42
C SER A 27 3.47 -7.37 12.94
N ILE A 28 4.46 -7.28 13.82
CA ILE A 28 5.84 -6.94 13.46
C ILE A 28 6.67 -8.21 13.53
N LEU A 29 7.35 -8.51 12.43
CA LEU A 29 8.35 -9.57 12.37
C LEU A 29 9.73 -8.97 12.53
N THR A 30 10.48 -9.44 13.51
CA THR A 30 11.87 -9.03 13.75
C THR A 30 12.80 -10.22 13.67
N ILE A 31 13.85 -10.16 12.83
CA ILE A 31 15.00 -11.07 12.90
C ILE A 31 16.12 -10.36 13.66
N GLY A 32 16.58 -10.96 14.76
CA GLY A 32 17.56 -10.34 15.65
C GLY A 32 18.25 -11.32 16.61
N LYS A 33 19.24 -10.79 17.35
CA LYS A 33 19.94 -11.49 18.44
C LYS A 33 19.51 -10.90 19.79
N GLU A 34 19.54 -11.72 20.83
CA GLU A 34 19.39 -11.24 22.21
C GLU A 34 20.68 -10.62 22.71
N ALA A 35 20.56 -9.59 23.55
CA ALA A 35 21.71 -8.99 24.22
C ALA A 35 22.26 -9.99 25.25
N GLY A 36 23.55 -10.34 25.14
CA GLY A 36 24.24 -11.22 26.09
C GLY A 36 24.01 -12.74 25.90
N GLY A 37 23.28 -13.16 24.88
CA GLY A 37 23.05 -14.58 24.57
C GLY A 37 24.18 -15.23 23.75
N LYS A 38 24.23 -16.58 23.75
CA LYS A 38 24.92 -17.37 22.71
C LYS A 38 24.49 -16.85 21.33
N ASN A 39 25.29 -17.04 20.28
CA ASN A 39 25.17 -16.46 18.93
C ASN A 39 23.91 -16.85 18.12
N GLU A 40 22.78 -17.05 18.80
CA GLU A 40 21.50 -17.54 18.32
C GLU A 40 20.64 -16.38 17.82
N VAL A 41 20.04 -16.60 16.66
CA VAL A 41 19.16 -15.63 16.00
C VAL A 41 17.72 -16.10 16.14
N PHE A 42 16.83 -15.17 16.45
CA PHE A 42 15.40 -15.41 16.62
C PHE A 42 14.58 -14.58 15.64
N ILE A 43 13.46 -15.14 15.20
CA ILE A 43 12.31 -14.40 14.69
C ILE A 43 11.39 -14.10 15.88
N ILE A 44 11.05 -12.84 16.08
CA ILE A 44 10.01 -12.42 17.01
C ILE A 44 8.80 -11.92 16.23
N VAL A 45 7.63 -12.46 16.55
CA VAL A 45 6.32 -12.02 16.06
C VAL A 45 5.64 -11.22 17.17
N LYS A 46 5.59 -9.89 17.06
CA LYS A 46 4.87 -9.03 18.01
C LYS A 46 3.49 -8.67 17.46
N THR A 47 2.47 -8.68 18.32
CA THR A 47 1.11 -8.24 17.99
C THR A 47 0.61 -7.28 19.07
N ASN A 48 -0.44 -6.51 18.79
CA ASN A 48 -1.02 -5.58 19.79
C ASN A 48 -1.50 -6.29 21.06
N GLN A 49 -1.77 -7.59 20.99
CA GLN A 49 -2.20 -8.41 22.12
C GLN A 49 -1.02 -9.12 22.81
N LEU A 50 0.17 -9.11 22.20
CA LEU A 50 1.36 -9.81 22.68
C LEU A 50 2.60 -8.96 22.42
N GLU A 51 2.79 -7.94 23.27
CA GLU A 51 3.88 -6.96 23.15
C GLU A 51 5.27 -7.57 23.37
N THR A 52 5.37 -8.59 24.23
CA THR A 52 6.60 -9.38 24.45
C THR A 52 6.99 -10.17 23.20
N GLY A 53 6.01 -10.49 22.34
CA GLY A 53 6.17 -11.20 21.07
C GLY A 53 6.45 -12.70 21.22
N ARG A 54 5.94 -13.49 20.29
CA ARG A 54 6.26 -14.93 20.22
C ARG A 54 7.60 -15.12 19.52
N LYS A 55 8.50 -15.86 20.15
CA LYS A 55 9.87 -16.10 19.68
C LYS A 55 9.99 -17.45 18.97
N TYR A 56 10.76 -17.46 17.89
CA TYR A 56 11.10 -18.65 17.11
C TYR A 56 12.59 -18.66 16.85
N LYS A 57 13.30 -19.70 17.30
CA LYS A 57 14.72 -19.87 16.98
C LYS A 57 14.87 -20.08 15.47
N VAL A 58 15.87 -19.45 14.86
CA VAL A 58 16.15 -19.59 13.42
C VAL A 58 17.14 -20.71 13.18
N ASN A 59 18.29 -20.67 13.86
CA ASN A 59 19.39 -21.61 13.63
C ASN A 59 18.92 -23.07 13.82
N ASN A 60 19.13 -23.91 12.80
CA ASN A 60 18.79 -25.34 12.74
C ASN A 60 17.30 -25.68 12.94
N ASN A 61 16.41 -24.69 12.95
CA ASN A 61 15.02 -24.86 13.37
C ASN A 61 14.00 -24.52 12.27
N ILE A 62 14.45 -24.11 11.09
CA ILE A 62 13.58 -23.99 9.91
C ILE A 62 13.53 -25.35 9.22
N GLU A 63 12.31 -25.87 9.03
CA GLU A 63 12.06 -27.08 8.26
C GLU A 63 11.93 -26.75 6.77
N GLN A 64 11.16 -25.71 6.43
CA GLN A 64 10.93 -25.30 5.05
C GLN A 64 10.47 -23.84 4.95
N VAL A 65 10.82 -23.18 3.85
CA VAL A 65 10.25 -21.87 3.47
C VAL A 65 9.50 -21.99 2.15
N PHE A 66 8.21 -21.67 2.16
CA PHE A 66 7.36 -21.71 0.98
C PHE A 66 7.34 -20.35 0.28
N LEU A 67 7.77 -20.33 -0.98
CA LEU A 67 7.99 -19.10 -1.76
C LEU A 67 7.08 -18.96 -2.98
N ARG A 68 6.12 -19.88 -3.18
CA ARG A 68 5.26 -19.96 -4.38
C ARG A 68 4.59 -18.63 -4.73
N PHE A 69 4.17 -17.88 -3.71
CA PHE A 69 3.42 -16.62 -3.85
C PHE A 69 4.25 -15.39 -3.42
N LEU A 70 5.58 -15.49 -3.42
CA LEU A 70 6.45 -14.40 -2.97
C LEU A 70 6.26 -13.11 -3.78
N LYS A 71 5.98 -13.23 -5.09
CA LYS A 71 5.70 -12.07 -5.96
C LYS A 71 4.46 -11.29 -5.53
N GLU A 72 3.50 -11.96 -4.88
CA GLU A 72 2.29 -11.35 -4.31
C GLU A 72 2.48 -10.88 -2.86
N GLY A 73 3.69 -11.02 -2.29
CA GLY A 73 3.95 -10.64 -0.90
C GLY A 73 3.55 -11.70 0.12
N LYS A 74 3.37 -12.95 -0.30
CA LYS A 74 2.98 -14.07 0.57
C LYS A 74 4.09 -15.10 0.71
N SER A 75 4.33 -15.58 1.92
CA SER A 75 5.25 -16.69 2.19
C SER A 75 4.86 -17.42 3.48
N THR A 76 5.25 -18.69 3.60
CA THR A 76 5.10 -19.43 4.85
C THR A 76 6.46 -19.93 5.31
N ILE A 77 6.82 -19.69 6.58
CA ILE A 77 8.00 -20.26 7.22
C ILE A 77 7.53 -21.38 8.15
N ARG A 78 8.01 -22.59 7.91
CA ARG A 78 7.72 -23.76 8.72
C ARG A 78 8.87 -24.06 9.67
N PHE A 79 8.56 -24.11 10.95
CA PHE A 79 9.53 -24.40 12.01
C PHE A 79 9.47 -25.86 12.44
N LYS A 80 10.63 -26.43 12.78
CA LYS A 80 10.73 -27.76 13.40
C LYS A 80 10.18 -27.72 14.81
N GLU A 81 10.58 -26.74 15.62
CA GLU A 81 10.12 -26.57 17.00
C GLU A 81 9.91 -25.10 17.39
N PRO A 82 8.75 -24.71 17.97
CA PRO A 82 7.51 -25.50 17.97
C PRO A 82 7.04 -25.75 16.52
N ARG A 83 6.26 -26.81 16.30
CA ARG A 83 5.79 -27.22 14.96
C ARG A 83 4.73 -26.25 14.42
N HIS A 84 5.16 -25.04 14.08
CA HIS A 84 4.32 -23.95 13.63
C HIS A 84 4.64 -23.56 12.19
N ASP A 85 3.60 -23.13 11.48
CA ASP A 85 3.68 -22.49 10.18
C ASP A 85 3.37 -20.99 10.36
N LEU A 86 4.35 -20.12 10.12
CA LEU A 86 4.13 -18.67 10.06
C LEU A 86 3.75 -18.28 8.64
N SER A 87 2.46 -18.08 8.39
CA SER A 87 1.97 -17.50 7.13
C SER A 87 2.03 -15.98 7.19
N ILE A 88 2.77 -15.40 6.24
CA ILE A 88 3.15 -13.99 6.23
C ILE A 88 2.60 -13.35 4.95
N ASN A 89 1.92 -12.21 5.11
CA ASN A 89 1.51 -11.34 4.01
C ASN A 89 2.05 -9.92 4.28
N SER A 90 2.94 -9.42 3.42
CA SER A 90 3.64 -8.14 3.55
C SER A 90 3.97 -7.56 2.16
N ASP A 91 4.58 -6.38 2.11
CA ASP A 91 5.10 -5.83 0.85
C ASP A 91 6.12 -6.82 0.22
N PRO A 92 6.01 -7.15 -1.09
CA PRO A 92 6.87 -8.14 -1.72
C PRO A 92 8.37 -7.83 -1.63
N ILE A 93 8.76 -6.55 -1.64
CA ILE A 93 10.17 -6.15 -1.57
C ILE A 93 10.68 -6.33 -0.14
N GLN A 94 9.91 -5.85 0.85
CA GLN A 94 10.26 -6.02 2.26
C GLN A 94 10.34 -7.50 2.64
N LEU A 95 9.36 -8.31 2.22
CA LEU A 95 9.33 -9.74 2.48
C LEU A 95 10.50 -10.46 1.79
N LYS A 96 10.80 -10.14 0.52
CA LYS A 96 11.95 -10.72 -0.18
C LYS A 96 13.27 -10.38 0.52
N ALA A 97 13.43 -9.15 0.99
CA ALA A 97 14.61 -8.73 1.75
C ALA A 97 14.69 -9.46 3.11
N PHE A 98 13.57 -9.59 3.83
CA PHE A 98 13.47 -10.32 5.08
C PHE A 98 13.88 -11.79 4.93
N LEU A 99 13.33 -12.47 3.92
CA LEU A 99 13.63 -13.88 3.64
C LEU A 99 15.07 -14.08 3.16
N LYS A 100 15.67 -13.09 2.50
CA LYS A 100 17.10 -13.13 2.16
C LYS A 100 17.97 -13.12 3.41
N VAL A 101 17.67 -12.24 4.38
CA VAL A 101 18.37 -12.24 5.68
C VAL A 101 18.14 -13.54 6.42
N LEU A 102 16.90 -14.05 6.43
CA LEU A 102 16.57 -15.33 7.07
C LEU A 102 17.39 -16.49 6.50
N LYS A 103 17.52 -16.55 5.17
CA LYS A 103 18.29 -17.57 4.49
C LYS A 103 19.78 -17.51 4.86
N LEU A 104 20.37 -16.32 4.86
CA LEU A 104 21.78 -16.15 5.28
C LEU A 104 22.03 -16.64 6.71
N VAL A 105 21.11 -16.34 7.63
CA VAL A 105 21.18 -16.79 9.01
C VAL A 105 21.03 -18.31 9.11
N ASN A 106 20.07 -18.89 8.39
CA ASN A 106 19.79 -20.33 8.42
C ASN A 106 20.95 -21.14 7.84
N ASP A 107 21.54 -20.66 6.74
CA ASP A 107 22.62 -21.34 6.04
C ASP A 107 23.97 -21.11 6.76
N GLY A 108 24.04 -20.22 7.75
CA GLY A 108 25.26 -19.86 8.46
C GLY A 108 26.30 -19.15 7.57
N THR A 109 25.86 -18.58 6.44
CA THR A 109 26.75 -18.01 5.41
C THR A 109 26.69 -16.49 5.36
N GLY A 110 27.87 -15.85 5.28
CA GLY A 110 28.02 -14.42 5.05
C GLY A 110 27.87 -13.51 6.27
N SER A 111 28.16 -12.21 6.09
CA SER A 111 28.03 -11.17 7.12
C SER A 111 26.59 -10.67 7.23
N TYR A 112 25.75 -11.40 7.99
CA TYR A 112 24.35 -11.04 8.26
C TYR A 112 24.18 -10.14 9.49
N GLU A 113 25.21 -9.99 10.32
CA GLU A 113 25.14 -9.31 11.61
C GLU A 113 24.68 -7.85 11.51
N LYS A 114 25.18 -7.13 10.50
CA LYS A 114 24.78 -5.73 10.20
C LYS A 114 23.30 -5.57 9.84
N HIS A 115 22.61 -6.65 9.50
CA HIS A 115 21.19 -6.64 9.15
C HIS A 115 20.29 -7.08 10.30
N LEU A 116 20.85 -7.51 11.44
CA LEU A 116 20.10 -7.94 12.60
C LEU A 116 19.63 -6.73 13.42
N SER A 117 18.45 -6.86 14.04
CA SER A 117 17.95 -5.84 14.96
C SER A 117 18.14 -6.30 16.40
N SER A 118 18.39 -5.36 17.33
CA SER A 118 18.31 -5.65 18.76
C SER A 118 16.86 -6.03 19.12
N LEU A 119 16.68 -7.18 19.77
CA LEU A 119 15.36 -7.74 20.09
C LEU A 119 14.63 -7.00 21.23
N TYR A 120 15.38 -6.32 22.10
CA TYR A 120 14.86 -5.60 23.28
C TYR A 120 14.76 -4.09 23.11
N ALA A 121 15.04 -3.55 21.92
CA ALA A 121 14.74 -2.15 21.64
C ALA A 121 13.22 -1.98 21.48
N ASP A 122 12.60 -1.24 22.42
CA ASP A 122 11.18 -0.88 22.48
C ASP A 122 10.59 -0.63 21.09
N SER A 123 9.99 -1.68 20.53
CA SER A 123 9.31 -1.59 19.25
C SER A 123 7.84 -1.40 19.55
N LYS A 124 7.43 -0.14 19.74
CA LYS A 124 6.02 0.23 19.55
C LYS A 124 5.57 -0.36 18.21
N ILE A 125 4.42 -1.02 18.21
CA ILE A 125 3.85 -1.53 16.98
C ILE A 125 3.46 -0.33 16.12
N MET A 126 4.34 0.01 15.18
CA MET A 126 4.10 1.08 14.24
C MET A 126 2.92 0.64 13.38
N SER A 127 1.80 1.35 13.51
CA SER A 127 0.69 1.22 12.57
C SER A 127 1.25 1.38 11.15
N VAL A 128 1.09 0.35 10.30
CA VAL A 128 1.41 0.46 8.86
C VAL A 128 0.78 1.75 8.36
N LYS A 129 1.62 2.69 7.92
CA LYS A 129 1.17 4.01 7.48
C LYS A 129 0.35 3.83 6.22
N LYS A 130 -0.99 3.80 6.37
CA LYS A 130 -1.95 3.69 5.26
C LYS A 130 -2.30 5.04 4.66
N LYS A 131 -2.09 6.11 5.42
CA LYS A 131 -2.42 7.48 5.03
C LYS A 131 -1.15 8.32 5.03
N LEU A 132 -0.93 9.06 3.96
CA LEU A 132 0.14 10.04 3.86
C LEU A 132 -0.45 11.35 3.38
N ALA A 133 -0.26 12.41 4.17
CA ALA A 133 -0.60 13.76 3.79
C ALA A 133 0.69 14.58 3.67
N ILE A 134 0.82 15.29 2.57
CA ILE A 134 1.86 16.27 2.26
C ILE A 134 1.10 17.57 2.04
N VAL A 135 1.27 18.51 2.97
CA VAL A 135 0.55 19.78 2.95
C VAL A 135 1.61 20.87 2.93
N GLY A 136 1.90 21.37 1.74
CA GLY A 136 2.92 22.40 1.53
C GLY A 136 4.24 21.88 0.97
N LYS A 137 4.90 22.78 0.23
CA LYS A 137 6.07 22.48 -0.60
C LYS A 137 7.27 21.92 0.18
N GLN A 138 7.43 22.31 1.45
CA GLN A 138 8.53 21.88 2.31
C GLN A 138 8.49 20.37 2.64
N ASP A 139 7.30 19.77 2.67
CA ASP A 139 7.12 18.35 2.98
C ASP A 139 7.21 17.47 1.71
N PHE A 140 7.17 18.10 0.53
CA PHE A 140 7.25 17.41 -0.75
C PHE A 140 8.72 17.28 -1.18
N SER A 141 9.38 16.21 -0.72
CA SER A 141 10.73 15.87 -1.18
C SER A 141 10.71 15.08 -2.50
N VAL A 142 11.54 15.53 -3.46
CA VAL A 142 11.71 14.87 -4.76
C VAL A 142 12.45 13.53 -4.62
N ASP A 143 13.27 13.36 -3.57
CA ASP A 143 14.09 12.17 -3.36
C ASP A 143 13.40 11.08 -2.52
N SER A 144 12.40 11.45 -1.71
CA SER A 144 11.71 10.50 -0.85
C SER A 144 10.73 9.61 -1.63
N LYS A 145 10.91 8.29 -1.59
CA LYS A 145 9.94 7.34 -2.17
C LYS A 145 8.68 7.27 -1.33
N PHE A 146 7.51 7.22 -1.97
CA PHE A 146 6.25 6.94 -1.28
C PHE A 146 6.22 5.49 -0.74
N PRO A 147 5.72 5.25 0.49
CA PRO A 147 5.53 3.90 0.98
C PRO A 147 4.48 3.17 0.15
N ARG A 148 4.79 1.96 -0.35
CA ARG A 148 3.86 1.17 -1.19
C ARG A 148 2.64 0.62 -0.45
N THR A 149 2.64 0.74 0.87
CA THR A 149 1.56 0.31 1.77
C THR A 149 0.45 1.35 1.91
N ILE A 150 0.61 2.57 1.37
CA ILE A 150 -0.42 3.61 1.47
C ILE A 150 -1.65 3.27 0.63
N GLU A 151 -2.80 3.50 1.23
CA GLU A 151 -4.12 3.43 0.61
C GLU A 151 -4.69 4.83 0.34
N GLU A 152 -4.22 5.83 1.08
CA GLU A 152 -4.64 7.23 0.94
C GLU A 152 -3.42 8.15 0.85
N LEU A 153 -3.38 8.94 -0.21
CA LEU A 153 -2.34 9.95 -0.45
C LEU A 153 -2.99 11.30 -0.68
N LYS A 154 -2.58 12.29 0.10
CA LYS A 154 -2.98 13.69 -0.05
C LYS A 154 -1.74 14.53 -0.31
N ILE A 155 -1.73 15.27 -1.41
CA ILE A 155 -0.67 16.21 -1.78
C ILE A 155 -1.34 17.51 -2.21
N CYS A 156 -1.46 18.44 -1.28
CA CYS A 156 -2.16 19.71 -1.50
C CYS A 156 -1.20 20.89 -1.39
N GLU A 157 -1.43 21.92 -2.20
CA GLU A 157 -0.77 23.23 -2.07
C GLU A 157 0.77 23.16 -2.21
N VAL A 158 1.26 22.28 -3.09
CA VAL A 158 2.71 22.12 -3.35
C VAL A 158 3.16 22.75 -4.67
N ASN A 159 2.26 23.42 -5.40
CA ASN A 159 2.50 24.01 -6.72
C ASN A 159 2.95 22.99 -7.77
N MET A 160 2.45 21.76 -7.70
CA MET A 160 2.75 20.74 -8.71
C MET A 160 2.15 21.14 -10.05
N LYS A 161 3.01 21.36 -11.05
CA LYS A 161 2.63 21.62 -12.45
C LYS A 161 2.46 20.34 -13.27
N TYR A 162 3.21 19.31 -12.90
CA TYR A 162 3.21 18.01 -13.56
C TYR A 162 2.85 16.91 -12.57
N PHE A 163 2.20 15.87 -13.07
CA PHE A 163 1.87 14.70 -12.27
C PHE A 163 3.14 13.95 -11.82
N ASP A 164 3.19 13.56 -10.55
CA ASP A 164 4.29 12.78 -10.01
C ASP A 164 4.15 11.30 -10.35
N LYS A 165 4.97 10.82 -11.30
CA LYS A 165 4.96 9.42 -11.77
C LYS A 165 5.24 8.40 -10.66
N ARG A 166 5.79 8.79 -9.51
CA ARG A 166 5.96 7.88 -8.36
C ARG A 166 4.61 7.36 -7.85
N ILE A 167 3.54 8.14 -8.00
CA ILE A 167 2.17 7.75 -7.60
C ILE A 167 1.68 6.54 -8.41
N LEU A 168 2.11 6.40 -9.67
CA LEU A 168 1.74 5.26 -10.54
C LEU A 168 2.23 3.91 -10.01
N HIS A 169 3.18 3.92 -9.08
CA HIS A 169 3.80 2.72 -8.52
C HIS A 169 3.24 2.33 -7.15
N LEU A 170 2.05 2.85 -6.79
CA LEU A 170 1.37 2.59 -5.52
C LEU A 170 0.27 1.53 -5.70
N PRO A 171 0.57 0.24 -5.41
CA PRO A 171 -0.35 -0.85 -5.75
C PRO A 171 -1.63 -0.86 -4.90
N ASN A 172 -1.61 -0.21 -3.73
CA ASN A 172 -2.72 -0.24 -2.78
C ASN A 172 -3.51 1.08 -2.73
N LEU A 173 -3.17 2.05 -3.58
CA LEU A 173 -3.78 3.38 -3.55
C LEU A 173 -5.27 3.31 -3.92
N LYS A 174 -6.12 3.80 -3.01
CA LYS A 174 -7.58 3.86 -3.14
C LYS A 174 -8.09 5.30 -3.20
N THR A 175 -7.50 6.17 -2.39
CA THR A 175 -7.87 7.58 -2.30
C THR A 175 -6.68 8.45 -2.66
N LEU A 176 -6.85 9.33 -3.63
CA LEU A 176 -5.85 10.31 -4.01
C LEU A 176 -6.45 11.72 -4.01
N CYS A 177 -5.80 12.63 -3.31
CA CYS A 177 -6.14 14.05 -3.32
C CYS A 177 -4.91 14.83 -3.79
N LEU A 178 -5.04 15.48 -4.95
CA LEU A 178 -4.04 16.38 -5.53
C LEU A 178 -4.59 17.81 -5.66
N SER A 179 -5.55 18.17 -4.81
CA SER A 179 -6.24 19.46 -4.92
C SER A 179 -5.34 20.65 -4.61
N LYS A 180 -5.71 21.81 -5.15
CA LYS A 180 -4.97 23.08 -5.00
C LYS A 180 -3.52 22.98 -5.49
N ASN A 181 -3.35 22.47 -6.69
CA ASN A 181 -2.07 22.44 -7.40
C ASN A 181 -2.21 23.18 -8.74
N GLN A 182 -1.28 22.97 -9.65
CA GLN A 182 -1.25 23.61 -10.97
C GLN A 182 -1.20 22.56 -12.08
N LEU A 183 -1.78 21.38 -11.84
CA LEU A 183 -1.73 20.27 -12.77
C LEU A 183 -2.48 20.63 -14.06
N LEU A 184 -1.78 20.46 -15.18
CA LEU A 184 -2.35 20.65 -16.52
C LEU A 184 -2.99 19.38 -17.06
N GLU A 185 -2.50 18.20 -16.66
CA GLU A 185 -2.96 16.91 -17.15
C GLU A 185 -2.68 15.80 -16.13
N ILE A 186 -3.36 14.67 -16.35
CA ILE A 186 -3.09 13.39 -15.68
C ILE A 186 -2.60 12.41 -16.76
N PRO A 187 -1.47 11.70 -16.55
CA PRO A 187 -0.93 10.81 -17.56
C PRO A 187 -1.84 9.59 -17.77
N ASP A 188 -1.93 9.10 -19.00
CA ASP A 188 -2.74 7.94 -19.40
C ASP A 188 -2.50 6.70 -18.53
N ALA A 189 -1.24 6.50 -18.13
CA ALA A 189 -0.84 5.41 -17.25
C ALA A 189 -1.57 5.42 -15.89
N PHE A 190 -2.11 6.56 -15.44
CA PHE A 190 -2.93 6.65 -14.22
C PHE A 190 -4.16 5.75 -14.28
N GLY A 191 -4.77 5.59 -15.47
CA GLY A 191 -5.93 4.72 -15.67
C GLY A 191 -5.66 3.25 -15.35
N SER A 192 -4.39 2.84 -15.26
CA SER A 192 -3.97 1.46 -14.94
C SER A 192 -3.85 1.16 -13.44
N LEU A 193 -4.09 2.14 -12.55
CA LEU A 193 -3.99 1.91 -11.10
C LEU A 193 -5.06 0.92 -10.62
N PRO A 194 -4.68 -0.11 -9.83
CA PRO A 194 -5.54 -1.26 -9.57
C PRO A 194 -6.76 -1.01 -8.71
N ASN A 195 -6.68 -0.05 -7.79
CA ASN A 195 -7.61 0.06 -6.66
C ASN A 195 -8.17 1.48 -6.45
N ILE A 196 -7.90 2.43 -7.35
CA ILE A 196 -8.31 3.82 -7.16
C ILE A 196 -9.83 3.94 -7.22
N SER A 197 -10.43 4.51 -6.19
CA SER A 197 -11.89 4.67 -6.10
C SER A 197 -12.32 6.10 -5.83
N THR A 198 -11.49 6.87 -5.14
CA THR A 198 -11.75 8.28 -4.81
C THR A 198 -10.62 9.15 -5.32
N LEU A 199 -10.95 10.14 -6.13
CA LEU A 199 -9.99 11.05 -6.73
C LEU A 199 -10.46 12.50 -6.60
N ASP A 200 -9.64 13.31 -5.94
CA ASP A 200 -9.84 14.75 -5.83
C ASP A 200 -8.74 15.50 -6.57
N LEU A 201 -9.13 16.15 -7.66
CA LEU A 201 -8.28 16.98 -8.52
C LEU A 201 -8.78 18.44 -8.52
N SER A 202 -9.60 18.84 -7.55
CA SER A 202 -10.14 20.20 -7.50
C SER A 202 -9.06 21.28 -7.41
N ASP A 203 -9.37 22.49 -7.86
CA ASP A 203 -8.44 23.63 -7.84
C ASP A 203 -7.12 23.32 -8.57
N ASN A 204 -7.22 22.91 -9.85
CA ASN A 204 -6.10 22.66 -10.75
C ASN A 204 -6.36 23.37 -12.11
N LEU A 205 -5.62 23.02 -13.17
CA LEU A 205 -5.68 23.65 -14.50
C LEU A 205 -5.97 22.63 -15.61
N LEU A 206 -6.72 21.57 -15.30
CA LEU A 206 -6.95 20.44 -16.23
C LEU A 206 -7.71 20.81 -17.50
N GLY A 207 -8.45 21.93 -17.52
CA GLY A 207 -9.14 22.42 -18.71
C GLY A 207 -8.23 22.86 -19.87
N SER A 208 -6.93 23.05 -19.62
CA SER A 208 -6.00 23.54 -20.63
C SER A 208 -5.44 22.45 -21.57
N SER A 209 -5.24 21.22 -21.10
CA SER A 209 -4.54 20.17 -21.90
C SER A 209 -5.47 19.31 -22.76
N ARG A 210 -6.73 19.19 -22.36
CA ARG A 210 -7.69 18.20 -22.90
C ARG A 210 -7.25 16.73 -22.83
N ALA A 211 -6.27 16.41 -21.99
CA ALA A 211 -5.75 15.05 -21.84
C ALA A 211 -6.61 14.24 -20.85
N TRP A 212 -7.65 13.57 -21.39
CA TRP A 212 -8.61 12.77 -20.61
C TRP A 212 -8.54 11.26 -20.88
N ASN A 213 -7.61 10.80 -21.72
CA ASN A 213 -7.47 9.39 -22.11
C ASN A 213 -7.30 8.43 -20.93
N TRP A 214 -6.73 8.89 -19.81
CA TRP A 214 -6.61 8.11 -18.58
C TRP A 214 -7.98 7.57 -18.09
N LEU A 215 -9.10 8.24 -18.40
CA LEU A 215 -10.47 7.81 -18.09
C LEU A 215 -11.00 6.67 -18.96
N THR A 216 -10.32 6.31 -20.04
CA THR A 216 -10.77 5.28 -20.99
C THR A 216 -10.23 3.88 -20.66
N SER A 217 -9.28 3.79 -19.72
CA SER A 217 -8.70 2.51 -19.33
C SER A 217 -9.73 1.60 -18.65
N THR A 218 -9.74 0.31 -19.04
CA THR A 218 -10.66 -0.71 -18.53
C THR A 218 -10.68 -0.81 -17.01
N ARG A 219 -9.57 -0.48 -16.36
CA ARG A 219 -9.45 -0.59 -14.91
C ARG A 219 -10.08 0.58 -14.18
N ILE A 220 -9.77 1.83 -14.57
CA ILE A 220 -10.33 3.00 -13.89
C ILE A 220 -11.84 3.13 -14.10
N VAL A 221 -12.31 2.79 -15.30
CA VAL A 221 -13.74 2.75 -15.67
C VAL A 221 -14.57 1.93 -14.67
N ASN A 222 -13.97 0.86 -14.15
CA ASN A 222 -14.62 -0.07 -13.23
C ASN A 222 -14.26 0.15 -11.75
N THR A 223 -13.39 1.11 -11.41
CA THR A 223 -12.94 1.29 -10.02
C THR A 223 -13.26 2.67 -9.46
N LEU A 224 -13.22 3.71 -10.30
CA LEU A 224 -13.47 5.08 -9.86
C LEU A 224 -14.96 5.30 -9.57
N SER A 225 -15.24 5.77 -8.36
CA SER A 225 -16.60 5.94 -7.85
C SER A 225 -16.90 7.36 -7.37
N VAL A 226 -15.87 8.10 -6.95
CA VAL A 226 -15.94 9.51 -6.58
C VAL A 226 -14.85 10.29 -7.32
N LEU A 227 -15.27 11.31 -8.06
CA LEU A 227 -14.38 12.19 -8.81
C LEU A 227 -14.73 13.66 -8.57
N ASN A 228 -13.77 14.42 -8.04
CA ASN A 228 -13.89 15.87 -7.89
C ASN A 228 -12.96 16.58 -8.89
N LEU A 229 -13.57 17.32 -9.81
CA LEU A 229 -12.93 18.16 -10.84
C LEU A 229 -13.32 19.63 -10.68
N ALA A 230 -13.82 20.05 -9.51
CA ALA A 230 -14.23 21.42 -9.29
C ALA A 230 -13.09 22.41 -9.53
N ASN A 231 -13.42 23.61 -10.03
CA ASN A 231 -12.45 24.69 -10.25
C ASN A 231 -11.21 24.27 -11.08
N ASN A 232 -11.42 23.67 -12.24
CA ASN A 232 -10.36 23.24 -13.18
C ASN A 232 -10.32 24.02 -14.49
N LYS A 233 -11.11 25.11 -14.60
CA LYS A 233 -11.28 25.92 -15.82
C LYS A 233 -11.72 25.09 -17.03
N LEU A 234 -12.51 24.04 -16.81
CA LEU A 234 -13.06 23.23 -17.90
C LEU A 234 -14.05 24.07 -18.70
N GLY A 235 -13.72 24.43 -19.94
CA GLY A 235 -14.62 25.13 -20.87
C GLY A 235 -15.61 24.21 -21.59
N TYR A 236 -15.50 22.89 -21.37
CA TYR A 236 -16.28 21.87 -22.04
C TYR A 236 -16.42 20.65 -21.11
N PHE A 237 -17.38 19.78 -21.41
CA PHE A 237 -17.55 18.50 -20.73
C PHE A 237 -16.66 17.42 -21.39
N PRO A 238 -15.70 16.79 -20.68
CA PRO A 238 -14.92 15.68 -21.21
C PRO A 238 -15.80 14.44 -21.46
N LEU A 239 -15.92 14.00 -22.72
CA LEU A 239 -16.80 12.89 -23.09
C LEU A 239 -16.34 11.55 -22.49
N GLU A 240 -15.04 11.42 -22.18
CA GLU A 240 -14.46 10.24 -21.55
C GLU A 240 -15.00 9.99 -20.14
N LEU A 241 -15.56 11.01 -19.47
CA LEU A 241 -16.26 10.84 -18.19
C LEU A 241 -17.48 9.93 -18.32
N LEU A 242 -18.08 9.86 -19.51
CA LEU A 242 -19.23 8.99 -19.78
C LEU A 242 -18.87 7.50 -19.75
N ASN A 243 -17.58 7.15 -19.79
CA ASN A 243 -17.12 5.76 -19.70
C ASN A 243 -17.11 5.23 -18.27
N LEU A 244 -17.23 6.08 -17.24
CA LEU A 244 -17.05 5.70 -15.84
C LEU A 244 -18.32 5.02 -15.27
N ASN A 245 -18.45 3.72 -15.46
CA ASN A 245 -19.65 2.94 -15.11
C ASN A 245 -19.98 2.91 -13.60
N ASN A 246 -18.96 3.01 -12.74
CA ASN A 246 -19.13 2.93 -11.28
C ASN A 246 -19.17 4.30 -10.58
N LEU A 247 -19.16 5.39 -11.35
CA LEU A 247 -19.17 6.75 -10.80
C LEU A 247 -20.54 7.08 -10.22
N TYR A 248 -20.59 7.37 -8.92
CA TYR A 248 -21.82 7.81 -8.24
C TYR A 248 -21.72 9.26 -7.72
N SER A 249 -20.53 9.85 -7.69
CA SER A 249 -20.32 11.24 -7.32
C SER A 249 -19.33 11.91 -8.27
N LEU A 250 -19.80 12.96 -8.94
CA LEU A 250 -19.01 13.79 -9.84
C LEU A 250 -19.22 15.26 -9.50
N ASN A 251 -18.16 15.95 -9.12
CA ASN A 251 -18.21 17.38 -8.87
C ASN A 251 -17.49 18.14 -10.00
N LEU A 252 -18.25 18.90 -10.78
CA LEU A 252 -17.76 19.79 -11.84
C LEU A 252 -17.99 21.28 -11.52
N SER A 253 -18.36 21.62 -10.28
CA SER A 253 -18.65 22.99 -9.87
C SER A 253 -17.50 23.95 -10.12
N ARG A 254 -17.82 25.25 -10.30
CA ARG A 254 -16.81 26.32 -10.52
C ARG A 254 -15.91 26.09 -11.74
N ASN A 255 -16.41 25.35 -12.74
CA ASN A 255 -15.82 25.29 -14.07
C ASN A 255 -16.52 26.28 -15.03
N GLN A 256 -16.15 26.25 -16.30
CA GLN A 256 -16.65 27.14 -17.36
C GLN A 256 -17.42 26.34 -18.42
N ILE A 257 -18.04 25.22 -18.01
CA ILE A 257 -18.77 24.32 -18.91
C ILE A 257 -20.08 25.00 -19.28
N THR A 258 -20.23 25.34 -20.56
CA THR A 258 -21.43 26.02 -21.08
C THR A 258 -22.49 25.06 -21.60
N ALA A 259 -22.11 23.82 -21.92
CA ALA A 259 -23.01 22.80 -22.43
C ALA A 259 -22.61 21.41 -21.91
N LEU A 260 -23.62 20.58 -21.66
CA LEU A 260 -23.47 19.15 -21.40
C LEU A 260 -23.88 18.36 -22.65
N PRO A 261 -23.27 17.20 -22.91
CA PRO A 261 -23.73 16.34 -23.99
C PRO A 261 -25.14 15.86 -23.69
N GLY A 262 -26.02 15.83 -24.69
CA GLY A 262 -27.41 15.36 -24.53
C GLY A 262 -27.52 13.91 -24.04
N THR A 263 -26.42 13.16 -24.11
CA THR A 263 -26.32 11.78 -23.61
C THR A 263 -25.95 11.66 -22.14
N VAL A 264 -25.64 12.76 -21.42
CA VAL A 264 -25.11 12.70 -20.05
C VAL A 264 -25.99 11.92 -19.08
N GLY A 265 -27.31 12.11 -19.14
CA GLY A 265 -28.27 11.41 -18.28
C GLY A 265 -28.41 9.92 -18.60
N PHE A 266 -28.07 9.48 -19.82
CA PHE A 266 -28.09 8.07 -20.19
C PHE A 266 -26.88 7.30 -19.66
N TYR A 267 -25.71 7.94 -19.58
CA TYR A 267 -24.48 7.26 -19.17
C TYR A 267 -24.18 7.41 -17.67
N LEU A 268 -24.56 8.54 -17.06
CA LEU A 268 -24.26 8.84 -15.66
C LEU A 268 -25.43 8.51 -14.71
N LYS A 269 -26.05 7.35 -14.89
CA LYS A 269 -27.28 6.95 -14.17
C LYS A 269 -27.10 6.81 -12.66
N SER A 270 -25.88 6.52 -12.22
CA SER A 270 -25.55 6.30 -10.81
C SER A 270 -25.20 7.57 -10.05
N ILE A 271 -25.08 8.71 -10.76
CA ILE A 271 -24.63 9.97 -10.15
C ILE A 271 -25.72 10.61 -9.32
N ARG A 272 -25.40 10.89 -8.06
CA ARG A 272 -26.18 11.77 -7.19
C ARG A 272 -25.68 13.19 -7.40
N PHE A 273 -26.56 14.06 -7.91
CA PHE A 273 -26.32 15.50 -8.07
C PHE A 273 -26.51 16.24 -6.75
#